data_AF-A0A958ZBR4-F1
#
_entry.id   AF-A0A958ZBR4-F1
#
_cell.length_a   1.000
_cell.length_b   1.000
_cell.length_c   1.000
_cell.angle_alpha   90.00
_cell.angle_beta   90.00
_cell.angle_gamma   90.00
#
_symmetry.space_group_name_H-M   'P 1'
#
loop_
_entity.id
_entity.type
_entity.pdbx_description
1 polymer ?
#
loop_
_entity_poly.entity_id
_entity_poly.type
_entity_poly.pdbx_seq_one_letter_code
_entity_poly.pdbx_strand_id
1 'polypeptide(L)'
;MKRMRILNGIILIAATMLLSSCFVAKDYVRPELQELNNLYRTENLPSDSLSMATLSWKEIFTDPYLRRYIEEGLSNNMDIRIAVQQMLAAEAYAKQGRAGYLPALNAGASVTHQELAKNSQFGSFFNGSLDQFELTGNLSWEADIWGKIRSNKRAVQAAYMQSVAGHQVVKTLLVANIAATYYNLLALDAQLN
;
A
#
# COMPACT_ATOMS: atom_id res chain seq x y z
N MET A 1 20.89 37.38 41.21
CA MET A 1 21.66 36.73 40.11
C MET A 1 21.72 35.19 40.21
N LYS A 2 22.11 34.58 41.34
CA LYS A 2 22.18 33.10 41.48
C LYS A 2 20.84 32.36 41.23
N ARG A 3 19.71 32.83 41.81
CA ARG A 3 18.38 32.21 41.60
C ARG A 3 17.92 32.22 40.13
N MET A 4 18.24 33.28 39.39
CA MET A 4 17.87 33.43 37.97
C MET A 4 18.71 32.51 37.06
N ARG A 5 19.98 32.25 37.41
CA ARG A 5 20.83 31.26 36.72
C ARG A 5 20.35 29.82 36.94
N ILE A 6 19.87 29.51 38.14
CA ILE A 6 19.31 28.18 38.48
C ILE A 6 17.99 27.96 37.73
N LEU A 7 17.11 28.97 37.70
CA LEU A 7 15.84 28.89 36.96
C LEU A 7 16.06 28.71 35.45
N ASN A 8 17.01 29.44 34.86
CA ASN A 8 17.35 29.30 33.45
C ASN A 8 17.94 27.90 33.13
N GLY A 9 18.72 27.32 34.05
CA GLY A 9 19.22 25.95 33.91
C GLY A 9 18.11 24.90 33.95
N ILE A 10 17.13 25.05 34.85
CA ILE A 10 15.97 24.14 34.93
C ILE A 10 15.12 24.23 33.66
N ILE A 11 14.91 25.44 33.12
CA ILE A 11 14.16 25.63 31.86
C ILE A 11 14.89 24.98 30.68
N LEU A 12 16.23 25.11 30.61
CA LEU A 12 17.02 24.49 29.54
C LEU A 12 16.93 22.96 29.58
N ILE A 13 17.03 22.36 30.78
CA ILE A 13 16.92 20.91 30.98
C ILE A 13 15.51 20.43 30.64
N ALA A 14 14.47 21.11 31.14
CA ALA A 14 13.08 20.77 30.83
C ALA A 14 12.80 20.86 29.33
N ALA A 15 13.34 21.87 28.63
CA ALA A 15 13.25 21.97 27.18
C ALA A 15 13.90 20.76 26.49
N THR A 16 15.14 20.38 26.85
CA THR A 16 15.80 19.21 26.25
C THR A 16 15.07 17.89 26.51
N MET A 17 14.44 17.74 27.68
CA MET A 17 13.66 16.55 28.02
C MET A 17 12.38 16.46 27.18
N LEU A 18 11.72 17.60 26.93
CA LEU A 18 10.54 17.66 26.07
C LEU A 18 10.82 17.36 24.59
N LEU A 19 12.06 17.57 24.11
CA LEU A 19 12.47 17.21 22.75
C LEU A 19 12.68 15.69 22.55
N SER A 20 12.75 14.89 23.63
CA SER A 20 13.07 13.46 23.54
C SER A 20 11.88 12.52 23.28
N SER A 21 10.64 13.03 23.30
CA SER A 21 9.42 12.18 23.20
C SER A 21 8.88 11.97 21.78
N CYS A 22 9.37 12.70 20.78
CA CYS A 22 8.93 12.56 19.39
C CYS A 22 9.87 11.62 18.59
N PHE A 23 9.87 10.33 18.91
CA PHE A 23 10.53 9.34 18.05
C PHE A 23 9.58 8.93 16.90
N VAL A 24 9.96 9.24 15.66
CA VAL A 24 9.00 9.41 14.54
C VAL A 24 8.66 8.12 13.76
N ALA A 25 9.45 7.05 13.84
CA ALA A 25 9.05 5.74 13.30
C ALA A 25 9.83 4.59 13.94
N LYS A 26 9.14 3.60 14.49
CA LYS A 26 9.76 2.34 14.95
C LYS A 26 10.16 1.51 13.73
N ASP A 27 11.33 0.88 13.79
CA ASP A 27 11.70 -0.09 12.76
C ASP A 27 10.84 -1.34 12.82
N TYR A 28 10.54 -1.87 11.64
CA TYR A 28 9.76 -3.09 11.51
C TYR A 28 10.56 -4.26 12.05
N VAL A 29 10.00 -4.94 13.06
CA VAL A 29 10.49 -6.22 13.57
C VAL A 29 9.44 -7.24 13.21
N ARG A 30 9.84 -8.28 12.46
CA ARG A 30 8.95 -9.40 12.15
C ARG A 30 8.52 -10.05 13.47
N PRO A 31 7.21 -10.21 13.72
CA PRO A 31 6.76 -10.93 14.92
C PRO A 31 7.35 -12.33 14.96
N GLU A 32 7.84 -12.73 16.13
CA GLU A 32 8.14 -14.14 16.39
C GLU A 32 6.81 -14.90 16.33
N LEU A 33 6.68 -15.75 15.33
CA LEU A 33 5.57 -16.69 15.27
C LEU A 33 5.92 -17.82 16.22
N GLN A 34 4.99 -18.21 17.10
CA GLN A 34 5.11 -19.47 17.82
C GLN A 34 5.40 -20.56 16.78
N GLU A 35 6.44 -21.36 17.03
CA GLU A 35 6.80 -22.42 16.12
C GLU A 35 5.58 -23.29 15.85
N LEU A 36 5.13 -23.32 14.59
CA LEU A 36 4.04 -24.17 14.10
C LEU A 36 4.45 -25.66 14.07
N ASN A 37 5.51 -26.01 14.80
CA ASN A 37 6.06 -27.34 14.88
C ASN A 37 4.99 -28.28 15.44
N ASN A 38 4.72 -29.37 14.71
CA ASN A 38 3.76 -30.41 15.06
C ASN A 38 2.26 -30.02 14.98
N LEU A 39 1.90 -28.91 14.32
CA LEU A 39 0.48 -28.60 14.03
C LEU A 39 -0.11 -29.43 12.90
N TYR A 40 0.75 -29.99 12.05
CA TYR A 40 0.38 -30.84 10.94
C TYR A 40 1.06 -32.20 11.11
N ARG A 41 0.56 -33.22 10.40
CA ARG A 41 1.16 -34.56 10.37
C ARG A 41 2.52 -34.52 9.67
N THR A 42 3.55 -34.06 10.38
CA THR A 42 4.92 -33.94 9.91
C THR A 42 5.81 -35.11 10.33
N GLU A 43 5.21 -36.14 10.94
CA GLU A 43 5.87 -37.33 11.52
C GLU A 43 6.75 -38.09 10.50
N ASN A 44 6.44 -38.01 9.19
CA ASN A 44 7.09 -38.76 8.10
C ASN A 44 7.43 -37.86 6.89
N LEU A 45 7.87 -36.62 7.12
CA LEU A 45 8.35 -35.81 6.01
C LEU A 45 9.66 -36.39 5.45
N PRO A 46 9.77 -36.61 4.13
CA PRO A 46 11.04 -36.94 3.50
C PRO A 46 12.09 -35.88 3.86
N SER A 47 13.33 -36.29 4.19
CA SER A 47 14.47 -35.37 4.42
C SER A 47 14.99 -34.70 3.15
N ASP A 48 14.26 -34.80 2.04
CA ASP A 48 14.61 -34.14 0.80
C ASP A 48 14.35 -32.63 0.91
N SER A 49 15.25 -31.85 0.31
CA SER A 49 15.12 -30.42 0.03
C SER A 49 13.92 -30.02 -0.83
N LEU A 50 13.29 -30.96 -1.56
CA LEU A 50 12.14 -30.68 -2.42
C LEU A 50 10.89 -30.33 -1.60
N SER A 51 10.49 -29.07 -1.65
CA SER A 51 9.24 -28.58 -1.05
C SER A 51 8.11 -28.54 -2.10
N MET A 52 6.90 -28.94 -1.70
CA MET A 52 5.70 -28.74 -2.52
C MET A 52 5.48 -27.27 -2.91
N ALA A 53 6.02 -26.31 -2.14
CA ALA A 53 5.95 -24.89 -2.45
C ALA A 53 6.75 -24.49 -3.69
N THR A 54 7.70 -25.32 -4.14
CA THR A 54 8.57 -25.04 -5.29
C THR A 54 8.08 -25.74 -6.57
N LEU A 55 7.19 -26.73 -6.45
CA LEU A 55 6.68 -27.50 -7.58
C LEU A 55 5.64 -26.69 -8.37
N SER A 56 5.67 -26.84 -9.70
CA SER A 56 4.65 -26.26 -10.56
C SER A 56 3.37 -27.08 -10.45
N TRP A 57 2.21 -26.42 -10.45
CA TRP A 57 0.92 -27.12 -10.54
C TRP A 57 0.83 -28.00 -11.80
N LYS A 58 1.58 -27.67 -12.86
CA LYS A 58 1.65 -28.49 -14.09
C LYS A 58 2.30 -29.85 -13.87
N GLU A 59 3.15 -29.98 -12.85
CA GLU A 59 3.82 -31.22 -12.46
C GLU A 59 2.97 -32.02 -11.48
N ILE A 60 2.16 -31.33 -10.67
CA ILE A 60 1.23 -31.94 -9.71
C ILE A 60 0.04 -32.57 -10.43
N PHE A 61 -0.57 -31.85 -11.38
CA PHE A 61 -1.74 -32.32 -12.13
C PHE A 61 -1.32 -32.90 -13.48
N THR A 62 -1.31 -34.23 -13.60
CA THR A 62 -0.82 -34.94 -14.78
C THR A 62 -1.85 -35.04 -15.90
N ASP A 63 -3.14 -35.03 -15.58
CA ASP A 63 -4.24 -35.17 -16.55
C ASP A 63 -4.22 -34.02 -17.58
N PRO A 64 -4.20 -34.33 -18.90
CA PRO A 64 -4.12 -33.32 -19.95
C PRO A 64 -5.38 -32.43 -20.05
N TYR A 65 -6.57 -32.96 -19.77
CA TYR A 65 -7.81 -32.20 -19.77
C TYR A 65 -7.84 -31.22 -18.60
N LEU A 66 -7.50 -31.69 -17.40
CA LEU A 66 -7.42 -30.82 -16.23
C LEU A 66 -6.42 -29.67 -16.44
N ARG A 67 -5.24 -29.96 -16.98
CA ARG A 67 -4.25 -28.91 -17.28
C ARG A 67 -4.80 -27.86 -18.25
N ARG A 68 -5.51 -28.29 -19.29
CA ARG A 68 -6.14 -27.37 -20.26
C ARG A 68 -7.19 -26.47 -19.59
N TYR A 69 -8.05 -27.02 -18.72
CA TYR A 69 -9.04 -26.22 -17.99
C TYR A 69 -8.39 -25.23 -17.03
N ILE A 70 -7.29 -25.60 -16.37
CA ILE A 70 -6.53 -24.67 -15.53
C ILE A 70 -5.92 -23.53 -16.35
N GLU A 71 -5.31 -23.82 -17.51
CA GLU A 71 -4.75 -22.78 -18.39
C GLU A 71 -5.83 -21.83 -18.92
N GLU A 72 -6.97 -22.37 -19.32
CA GLU A 72 -8.12 -21.58 -19.74
C GLU A 72 -8.63 -20.68 -18.60
N GLY A 73 -8.78 -21.24 -17.40
CA GLY A 73 -9.15 -20.48 -16.20
C GLY A 73 -8.16 -19.36 -15.89
N LEU A 74 -6.86 -19.64 -15.89
CA LEU A 74 -5.83 -18.64 -15.61
C LEU A 74 -5.78 -17.49 -16.63
N SER A 75 -6.11 -17.76 -17.90
CA SER A 75 -6.09 -16.75 -18.97
C SER A 75 -7.36 -15.89 -19.04
N ASN A 76 -8.50 -16.44 -18.63
CA ASN A 76 -9.81 -15.82 -18.83
C ASN A 76 -10.51 -15.39 -17.53
N ASN A 77 -10.07 -15.86 -16.35
CA ASN A 77 -10.74 -15.54 -15.09
C ASN A 77 -10.62 -14.04 -14.73
N MET A 78 -11.75 -13.47 -14.33
CA MET A 78 -11.87 -12.03 -14.02
C MET A 78 -11.22 -11.67 -12.69
N ASP A 79 -11.23 -12.56 -11.70
CA ASP A 79 -10.57 -12.33 -10.40
C ASP A 79 -9.06 -12.21 -10.53
N ILE A 80 -8.44 -13.00 -11.43
CA ILE A 80 -7.02 -12.85 -11.78
C ILE A 80 -6.76 -11.46 -12.39
N ARG A 81 -7.60 -11.02 -13.33
CA ARG A 81 -7.46 -9.70 -13.96
C ARG A 81 -7.62 -8.58 -12.93
N ILE A 82 -8.60 -8.70 -12.03
CA ILE A 82 -8.81 -7.76 -10.92
C ILE A 82 -7.58 -7.72 -10.02
N ALA A 83 -7.05 -8.87 -9.61
CA ALA A 83 -5.86 -8.94 -8.76
C ALA A 83 -4.63 -8.30 -9.41
N VAL A 84 -4.44 -8.48 -10.73
CA VAL A 84 -3.39 -7.77 -11.49
C VAL A 84 -3.60 -6.26 -11.48
N GLN A 85 -4.83 -5.78 -11.69
CA GLN A 85 -5.11 -4.33 -11.65
C GLN A 85 -4.89 -3.74 -10.26
N GLN A 86 -5.25 -4.46 -9.19
CA GLN A 86 -4.96 -4.06 -7.82
C GLN A 86 -3.45 -3.96 -7.56
N MET A 87 -2.68 -4.93 -8.08
CA MET A 87 -1.22 -4.91 -8.00
C MET A 87 -0.62 -3.70 -8.73
N LEU A 88 -1.09 -3.38 -9.93
CA LEU A 88 -0.65 -2.21 -10.70
C LEU A 88 -1.01 -0.89 -9.99
N ALA A 89 -2.20 -0.79 -9.40
CA ALA A 89 -2.61 0.36 -8.61
C ALA A 89 -1.69 0.54 -7.38
N ALA A 90 -1.40 -0.54 -6.65
CA ALA A 90 -0.48 -0.51 -5.52
C ALA A 90 0.95 -0.13 -5.93
N GLU A 91 1.41 -0.58 -7.10
CA GLU A 91 2.70 -0.17 -7.67
C GLU A 91 2.74 1.34 -7.96
N ALA A 92 1.65 1.89 -8.52
CA ALA A 92 1.54 3.32 -8.79
C ALA A 92 1.62 4.15 -7.49
N TYR A 93 0.93 3.72 -6.43
CA TYR A 93 1.05 4.33 -5.10
C TYR A 93 2.46 4.21 -4.52
N ALA A 94 3.15 3.07 -4.73
CA ALA A 94 4.54 2.91 -4.32
C ALA A 94 5.47 3.90 -5.04
N LYS A 95 5.25 4.12 -6.34
CA LYS A 95 5.97 5.14 -7.14
C LYS A 95 5.68 6.55 -6.61
N GLN A 96 4.42 6.87 -6.32
CA GLN A 96 4.02 8.15 -5.74
C GLN A 96 4.67 8.39 -4.37
N GLY A 97 4.68 7.40 -3.48
CA GLY A 97 5.33 7.53 -2.18
C GLY A 97 6.85 7.73 -2.29
N ARG A 98 7.50 7.16 -3.31
CA ARG A 98 8.91 7.45 -3.64
C ARG A 98 9.09 8.88 -4.17
N ALA A 99 8.15 9.40 -4.95
CA ALA A 99 8.18 10.77 -5.47
C ALA A 99 8.06 11.83 -4.37
N GLY A 100 7.58 11.48 -3.18
CA GLY A 100 7.54 12.40 -2.02
C GLY A 100 8.90 12.97 -1.58
N TYR A 101 10.02 12.39 -2.03
CA TYR A 101 11.36 12.97 -1.84
C TYR A 101 11.68 14.16 -2.77
N LEU A 102 10.90 14.32 -3.83
CA LEU A 102 11.10 15.34 -4.85
C LEU A 102 10.27 16.59 -4.52
N PRO A 103 10.69 17.79 -4.95
CA PRO A 103 9.86 18.98 -4.86
C PRO A 103 8.58 18.84 -5.69
N ALA A 104 7.46 19.31 -5.16
CA ALA A 104 6.19 19.40 -5.86
C ALA A 104 6.01 20.80 -6.44
N LEU A 105 5.87 20.89 -7.75
CA LEU A 105 5.56 22.11 -8.47
C LEU A 105 4.07 22.14 -8.81
N ASN A 106 3.38 23.20 -8.40
CA ASN A 106 1.98 23.44 -8.70
C ASN A 106 1.86 24.76 -9.44
N ALA A 107 0.95 24.83 -10.41
CA ALA A 107 0.59 26.06 -11.10
C ALA A 107 -0.93 26.13 -11.22
N GLY A 108 -1.50 27.32 -11.10
CA GLY A 108 -2.93 27.53 -11.15
C GLY A 108 -3.28 28.91 -11.69
N ALA A 109 -4.46 29.02 -12.29
CA ALA A 109 -5.04 30.29 -12.70
C ALA A 109 -6.45 30.39 -12.13
N SER A 110 -6.80 31.55 -11.59
CA SER A 110 -8.12 31.83 -11.03
C SER A 110 -8.65 33.18 -11.50
N VAL A 111 -9.97 33.25 -11.65
CA VAL A 111 -10.69 34.49 -11.90
C VAL A 111 -11.78 34.59 -10.84
N THR A 112 -11.77 35.69 -10.09
CA THR A 112 -12.73 35.98 -9.05
C THR A 112 -13.49 37.23 -9.44
N HIS A 113 -14.80 37.10 -9.59
CA HIS A 113 -15.71 38.22 -9.75
C HIS A 113 -16.44 38.45 -8.43
N GLN A 114 -16.40 39.69 -7.92
CA GLN A 114 -17.02 40.06 -6.67
C GLN A 114 -17.93 41.27 -6.86
N GLU A 115 -19.22 41.05 -6.61
CA GLU A 115 -20.22 42.13 -6.52
C GLU A 115 -20.25 42.67 -5.08
N LEU A 116 -19.99 43.96 -4.94
CA LEU A 116 -19.96 44.68 -3.67
C LEU A 116 -21.24 45.52 -3.55
N ALA A 117 -21.85 45.50 -2.36
CA ALA A 117 -23.00 46.36 -2.11
C ALA A 117 -22.60 47.83 -2.28
N LYS A 118 -23.32 48.58 -3.13
CA LYS A 118 -22.96 49.97 -3.49
C LYS A 118 -22.97 50.94 -2.31
N ASN A 119 -23.70 50.61 -1.25
CA ASN A 119 -23.74 51.36 0.01
C ASN A 119 -22.58 51.02 0.97
N SER A 120 -21.76 50.01 0.65
CA SER A 120 -20.52 49.73 1.38
C SER A 120 -19.40 50.67 0.93
N GLN A 121 -18.45 50.93 1.81
CA GLN A 121 -17.30 51.81 1.52
C GLN A 121 -16.59 51.37 0.23
N PHE A 122 -16.21 50.09 0.14
CA PHE A 122 -15.53 49.53 -1.04
C PHE A 122 -16.43 49.44 -2.27
N GLY A 123 -17.72 49.10 -2.14
CA GLY A 123 -18.65 49.04 -3.26
C GLY A 123 -18.94 50.40 -3.91
N SER A 124 -18.89 51.49 -3.14
CA SER A 124 -18.96 52.84 -3.70
C SER A 124 -17.70 53.20 -4.52
N PHE A 125 -16.50 52.82 -4.04
CA PHE A 125 -15.23 53.10 -4.74
C PHE A 125 -15.05 52.30 -6.03
N PHE A 126 -15.49 51.04 -6.06
CA PHE A 126 -15.32 50.13 -7.22
C PHE A 126 -16.59 50.01 -8.08
N ASN A 127 -17.53 50.96 -7.99
CA ASN A 127 -18.80 50.95 -8.73
C ASN A 127 -19.63 49.66 -8.57
N GLY A 128 -19.47 48.97 -7.43
CA GLY A 128 -20.19 47.77 -7.06
C GLY A 128 -19.65 46.46 -7.64
N SER A 129 -18.57 46.48 -8.44
CA SER A 129 -18.06 45.26 -9.09
C SER A 129 -16.53 45.23 -9.17
N LEU A 130 -15.93 44.07 -8.89
CA LEU A 130 -14.49 43.87 -8.90
C LEU A 130 -14.13 42.53 -9.56
N ASP A 131 -13.28 42.59 -10.59
CA ASP A 131 -12.70 41.41 -11.23
C ASP A 131 -11.23 41.26 -10.84
N GLN A 132 -10.86 40.08 -10.35
CA GLN A 132 -9.49 39.72 -10.02
C GLN A 132 -9.06 38.51 -10.85
N PHE A 133 -7.94 38.67 -11.56
CA PHE A 133 -7.29 37.61 -12.33
C PHE A 133 -5.96 37.26 -11.66
N GLU A 134 -5.73 35.99 -11.37
CA GLU A 134 -4.55 35.52 -10.66
C GLU A 134 -3.93 34.32 -11.37
N LEU A 135 -2.60 34.38 -11.53
CA LEU A 135 -1.77 33.27 -12.01
C LEU A 135 -0.77 32.95 -10.91
N THR A 136 -0.79 31.72 -10.42
CA THR A 136 0.04 31.26 -9.31
C THR A 136 0.96 30.13 -9.73
N GLY A 137 2.15 30.11 -9.14
CA GLY A 137 3.09 29.00 -9.17
C GLY A 137 3.66 28.79 -7.78
N ASN A 138 3.67 27.55 -7.31
CA ASN A 138 4.21 27.19 -6.00
C ASN A 138 5.13 25.98 -6.10
N LEU A 139 6.29 26.08 -5.45
CA LEU A 139 7.21 24.97 -5.22
C LEU A 139 7.17 24.62 -3.73
N SER A 140 6.82 23.38 -3.41
CA SER A 140 6.88 22.87 -2.03
C SER A 140 7.81 21.68 -1.94
N TRP A 141 8.64 21.64 -0.89
CA TRP A 141 9.53 20.53 -0.61
C TRP A 141 9.70 20.39 0.90
N GLU A 142 9.71 19.14 1.37
CA GLU A 142 9.87 18.79 2.77
C GLU A 142 11.17 17.99 2.93
N ALA A 143 12.09 18.50 3.74
CA ALA A 143 13.29 17.76 4.11
C ALA A 143 12.91 16.65 5.11
N ASP A 144 13.32 15.41 4.83
CA ASP A 144 13.00 14.22 5.63
C ASP A 144 13.85 14.11 6.91
N ILE A 145 13.80 15.13 7.79
CA ILE A 145 14.59 15.20 9.03
C ILE A 145 14.14 14.12 10.02
N TRP A 146 12.83 13.90 10.09
CA TRP A 146 12.22 13.01 11.07
C TRP A 146 11.90 11.61 10.51
N GLY A 147 12.09 11.37 9.21
CA GLY A 147 11.81 10.07 8.60
C GLY A 147 10.34 9.84 8.22
N LYS A 148 9.51 10.89 8.19
CA LYS A 148 8.11 10.82 7.75
C LYS A 148 8.01 10.30 6.31
N ILE A 149 8.81 10.85 5.39
CA ILE A 149 8.78 10.45 3.97
C ILE A 149 9.35 9.02 3.83
N ARG A 150 10.41 8.71 4.58
CA ARG A 150 10.98 7.34 4.64
C ARG A 150 9.99 6.31 5.14
N SER A 151 9.25 6.63 6.19
CA SER A 151 8.22 5.76 6.76
C SER A 151 7.09 5.53 5.75
N ASN A 152 6.60 6.61 5.12
CA ASN A 152 5.55 6.51 4.10
C ASN A 152 5.99 5.65 2.91
N LYS A 153 7.21 5.86 2.39
CA LYS A 153 7.78 5.03 1.31
C LYS A 153 7.80 3.54 1.69
N ARG A 154 8.25 3.22 2.91
CA ARG A 154 8.26 1.83 3.41
C ARG A 154 6.85 1.25 3.48
N ALA A 155 5.88 2.03 3.97
CA ALA A 155 4.49 1.60 4.09
C ALA A 155 3.86 1.27 2.73
N VAL A 156 3.98 2.18 1.74
CA VAL A 156 3.40 1.92 0.39
C VAL A 156 4.11 0.78 -0.33
N GLN A 157 5.41 0.59 -0.09
CA GLN A 157 6.14 -0.56 -0.65
C GLN A 157 5.69 -1.88 -0.03
N ALA A 158 5.43 -1.91 1.28
CA ALA A 158 4.85 -3.07 1.95
C ALA A 158 3.44 -3.39 1.43
N ALA A 159 2.60 -2.38 1.21
CA ALA A 159 1.28 -2.54 0.61
C ALA A 159 1.36 -3.12 -0.82
N TYR A 160 2.33 -2.68 -1.63
CA TYR A 160 2.58 -3.28 -2.94
C TYR A 160 2.98 -4.77 -2.81
N MET A 161 3.93 -5.10 -1.94
CA MET A 161 4.31 -6.51 -1.70
C MET A 161 3.13 -7.36 -1.21
N GLN A 162 2.24 -6.80 -0.38
CA GLN A 162 1.00 -7.45 0.04
C GLN A 162 0.08 -7.73 -1.16
N SER A 163 -0.08 -6.80 -2.09
CA SER A 163 -0.89 -7.01 -3.30
C SER A 163 -0.31 -8.11 -4.21
N VAL A 164 1.02 -8.21 -4.31
CA VAL A 164 1.70 -9.28 -5.06
C VAL A 164 1.40 -10.64 -4.43
N ALA A 165 1.50 -10.75 -3.10
CA ALA A 165 1.13 -11.96 -2.38
C ALA A 165 -0.38 -12.29 -2.52
N GLY A 166 -1.25 -11.27 -2.50
CA GLY A 166 -2.68 -11.43 -2.75
C GLY A 166 -2.98 -12.02 -4.13
N HIS A 167 -2.32 -11.54 -5.18
CA HIS A 167 -2.44 -12.11 -6.53
C HIS A 167 -1.99 -13.58 -6.58
N GLN A 168 -0.92 -13.95 -5.86
CA GLN A 168 -0.50 -15.35 -5.75
C GLN A 168 -1.57 -16.22 -5.07
N VAL A 169 -2.22 -15.72 -4.01
CA VAL A 169 -3.31 -16.43 -3.33
C VAL A 169 -4.50 -16.65 -4.25
N VAL A 170 -4.94 -15.61 -4.98
CA VAL A 170 -6.06 -15.73 -5.95
C VAL A 170 -5.73 -16.77 -7.02
N LYS A 171 -4.50 -16.75 -7.54
CA LYS A 171 -4.03 -17.74 -8.52
C LYS A 171 -4.05 -19.17 -7.96
N THR A 172 -3.52 -19.38 -6.76
CA THR A 172 -3.51 -20.69 -6.11
C THR A 172 -4.93 -21.20 -5.85
N LEU A 173 -5.82 -20.34 -5.35
CA LEU A 173 -7.20 -20.70 -5.07
C LEU A 173 -7.97 -21.07 -6.35
N LEU A 174 -7.77 -20.32 -7.44
CA LEU A 174 -8.39 -20.63 -8.72
C LEU A 174 -7.96 -22.01 -9.23
N VAL A 175 -6.65 -22.29 -9.20
CA VAL A 175 -6.12 -23.61 -9.59
C VAL A 175 -6.71 -24.72 -8.73
N ALA A 176 -6.73 -24.53 -7.40
CA ALA A 176 -7.26 -25.51 -6.46
C ALA A 176 -8.75 -25.77 -6.68
N ASN A 177 -9.55 -24.72 -6.91
CA ASN A 177 -10.98 -24.85 -7.15
C ASN A 177 -11.27 -25.57 -8.46
N ILE A 178 -10.57 -25.24 -9.56
CA ILE A 178 -10.74 -25.94 -10.85
C ILE A 178 -10.42 -27.43 -10.68
N ALA A 179 -9.32 -27.76 -10.00
CA ALA A 179 -8.94 -29.14 -9.76
C ALA A 179 -9.96 -29.89 -8.89
N ALA A 180 -10.41 -29.28 -7.79
CA ALA A 180 -11.41 -29.88 -6.90
C ALA A 180 -12.73 -30.15 -7.64
N THR A 181 -13.22 -29.19 -8.41
CA THR A 181 -14.45 -29.35 -9.21
C THR A 181 -14.30 -30.44 -10.26
N TYR A 182 -13.16 -30.49 -10.96
CA TYR A 182 -12.88 -31.52 -11.96
C TYR A 182 -12.89 -32.93 -11.36
N TYR A 183 -12.18 -33.14 -10.24
CA TYR A 183 -12.16 -34.46 -9.59
C TYR A 183 -13.51 -34.83 -8.97
N ASN A 184 -14.27 -33.85 -8.46
CA ASN A 184 -15.64 -34.11 -8.02
C ASN A 184 -16.54 -34.60 -9.15
N LEU A 185 -16.41 -34.01 -10.36
CA LEU A 185 -17.16 -34.46 -11.53
C LEU A 185 -16.80 -35.91 -11.89
N LEU A 186 -15.50 -36.23 -11.97
CA LEU A 186 -15.05 -37.60 -12.26
C LEU A 186 -15.53 -38.60 -11.20
N ALA A 187 -15.52 -38.21 -9.93
CA ALA A 187 -15.99 -39.06 -8.84
C ALA A 187 -17.50 -39.34 -8.95
N LEU A 188 -18.30 -38.34 -9.34
CA LEU A 188 -19.73 -38.50 -9.58
C LEU A 188 -20.01 -39.39 -10.79
N ASP A 189 -19.28 -39.20 -11.89
CA ASP A 189 -19.39 -40.06 -13.08
C ASP A 189 -19.04 -41.52 -12.77
N ALA A 190 -18.04 -41.74 -11.91
CA ALA A 190 -17.65 -43.09 -11.47
C ALA A 190 -18.67 -43.76 -10.53
N GLN A 191 -19.55 -42.99 -9.88
CA GLN A 191 -20.63 -43.54 -9.05
C GLN A 191 -21.87 -43.94 -9.85
N LEU A 192 -22.05 -43.35 -11.04
CA LEU A 192 -23.18 -43.64 -11.93
C LEU A 192 -22.93 -44.87 -12.82
N ASN A 193 -21.67 -45.27 -12.99
CA ASN A 193 -21.24 -46.45 -13.75
C ASN A 193 -21.01 -47.65 -12.81
#